data_AF-A0A946JXK9-F1
#
_entry.id   AF-A0A946JXK9-F1
#
_cell.length_a   1.000
_cell.length_b   1.000
_cell.length_c   1.000
_cell.angle_alpha   90.00
_cell.angle_beta   90.00
_cell.angle_gamma   90.00
#
_symmetry.space_group_name_H-M   'P 1'
#
loop_
_entity.id
_entity.type
_entity.pdbx_description
1 polymer ?
#
loop_
_entity_poly.entity_id
_entity_poly.type
_entity_poly.pdbx_seq_one_letter_code
_entity_poly.pdbx_strand_id
1 'polypeptide(L)'
;MSVQALGTNEIPSCHGGLENLDVEYDYDLEDVEGELPADIRATFYRNGPGRQRIGDSKYGHWFDGDGMLCQFTFNEGKAHFRNRYVRTPKYIEETAAQKVLYRGFGTQVPGGFLSNFLKMPANPANTSTVYHGGHLLALNEGGKPWELQPGSLDTLGEFTYDGQLEPSMVFSAHGKVHSRTGDYINYGAGVSGFGLKGPKPCINMYRIDPEGTLFKKAQIPLDNFPFCHDFALSDKYAIFFLGSIVFGNMMPVILGTRTISDQVTFDES
;
A
#
# COMPACT_ATOMS: atom_id res chain seq x y z
N MET A 1 -34.37 -11.92 -23.57
CA MET A 1 -33.25 -12.80 -23.98
C MET A 1 -32.51 -13.20 -22.72
N SER A 2 -32.69 -14.43 -22.23
CA SER A 2 -31.91 -14.94 -21.10
C SER A 2 -30.54 -15.36 -21.61
N VAL A 3 -29.49 -14.71 -21.13
CA VAL A 3 -28.12 -15.15 -21.38
C VAL A 3 -27.94 -16.48 -20.66
N GLN A 4 -27.88 -17.59 -21.40
CA GLN A 4 -27.45 -18.87 -20.86
C GLN A 4 -25.93 -18.79 -20.66
N ALA A 5 -25.49 -18.81 -19.41
CA ALA A 5 -24.09 -18.93 -19.05
C ALA A 5 -23.60 -20.34 -19.41
N LEU A 6 -23.01 -20.50 -20.59
CA LEU A 6 -22.35 -21.73 -21.05
C LEU A 6 -20.90 -21.80 -20.53
N GLY A 7 -20.73 -21.63 -19.22
CA GLY A 7 -19.45 -21.82 -18.55
C GLY A 7 -19.73 -22.29 -17.13
N THR A 8 -19.10 -23.37 -16.71
CA THR A 8 -19.01 -23.68 -15.29
C THR A 8 -18.23 -22.52 -14.66
N ASN A 9 -18.85 -21.79 -13.73
CA ASN A 9 -18.14 -20.86 -12.85
C ASN A 9 -17.30 -21.70 -11.87
N GLU A 10 -16.26 -22.36 -12.38
CA GLU A 10 -15.24 -22.95 -11.54
C GLU A 10 -14.37 -21.81 -11.03
N ILE A 11 -14.32 -21.67 -9.71
CA ILE A 11 -13.35 -20.79 -9.05
C ILE A 11 -11.97 -21.28 -9.51
N PRO A 12 -11.13 -20.44 -10.13
CA PRO A 12 -9.77 -20.83 -10.46
C PRO A 12 -9.11 -21.43 -9.22
N SER A 13 -8.51 -22.61 -9.32
CA SER A 13 -7.78 -23.18 -8.19
C SER A 13 -6.53 -22.33 -7.95
N CYS A 14 -6.66 -21.28 -7.14
CA CYS A 14 -5.58 -20.37 -6.76
C CYS A 14 -4.59 -20.99 -5.77
N HIS A 15 -4.37 -22.31 -5.82
CA HIS A 15 -3.29 -22.95 -5.06
C HIS A 15 -1.98 -22.20 -5.35
N GLY A 16 -1.31 -21.73 -4.30
CA GLY A 16 -0.11 -20.89 -4.39
C GLY A 16 -0.31 -19.37 -4.43
N GLY A 17 -1.47 -18.85 -4.83
CA GLY A 17 -1.64 -17.39 -5.06
C GLY A 17 -1.66 -16.52 -3.80
N LEU A 18 -1.96 -17.13 -2.66
CA LEU A 18 -1.97 -16.51 -1.32
C LEU A 18 -1.08 -17.26 -0.33
N GLU A 19 -0.21 -18.13 -0.85
CA GLU A 19 0.81 -18.77 -0.02
C GLU A 19 1.96 -17.79 0.23
N ASN A 20 2.73 -18.06 1.28
CA ASN A 20 3.90 -17.25 1.54
C ASN A 20 4.96 -17.47 0.47
N LEU A 21 5.63 -16.39 0.07
CA LEU A 21 6.91 -16.46 -0.61
C LEU A 21 8.01 -16.21 0.43
N ASP A 22 8.35 -17.23 1.23
CA ASP A 22 9.29 -17.06 2.35
C ASP A 22 10.75 -16.83 1.89
N VAL A 23 11.06 -17.12 0.62
CA VAL A 23 12.41 -17.02 0.04
C VAL A 23 12.54 -15.74 -0.77
N GLU A 24 13.66 -15.04 -0.54
CA GLU A 24 14.11 -13.93 -1.38
C GLU A 24 15.12 -14.43 -2.40
N TYR A 25 14.86 -14.11 -3.66
CA TYR A 25 15.60 -14.58 -4.82
C TYR A 25 16.38 -13.46 -5.49
N ASP A 26 17.38 -13.86 -6.25
CA ASP A 26 18.31 -12.99 -6.94
C ASP A 26 19.01 -13.78 -8.06
N TYR A 27 18.47 -13.75 -9.28
CA TYR A 27 18.98 -14.58 -10.38
C TYR A 27 18.63 -14.03 -11.77
N ASP A 28 19.48 -14.38 -12.74
CA ASP A 28 19.20 -14.18 -14.17
C ASP A 28 18.13 -15.17 -14.63
N LEU A 29 17.14 -14.70 -15.41
CA LEU A 29 16.11 -15.56 -15.97
C LEU A 29 16.67 -16.36 -17.15
N GLU A 30 16.83 -17.67 -16.96
CA GLU A 30 17.32 -18.59 -17.99
C GLU A 30 16.18 -19.25 -18.78
N ASP A 31 15.03 -19.46 -18.15
CA ASP A 31 13.86 -20.10 -18.75
C ASP A 31 12.91 -19.03 -19.33
N VAL A 32 13.09 -18.73 -20.61
CA VAL A 32 12.34 -17.71 -21.34
C VAL A 32 11.76 -18.33 -22.61
N GLU A 33 10.43 -18.33 -22.71
CA GLU A 33 9.74 -18.69 -23.95
C GLU A 33 9.62 -17.46 -24.88
N GLY A 34 10.06 -17.61 -26.13
CA GLY A 34 10.12 -16.52 -27.11
C GLY A 34 11.46 -15.78 -27.08
N GLU A 35 11.44 -14.48 -27.39
CA GLU A 35 12.64 -13.64 -27.43
C GLU A 35 12.38 -12.30 -26.72
N LEU A 36 13.28 -11.94 -25.79
CA LEU A 36 13.24 -10.64 -25.14
C LEU A 36 13.77 -9.56 -26.09
N PRO A 37 13.02 -8.47 -26.33
CA PRO A 37 13.49 -7.40 -27.20
C PRO A 37 14.79 -6.75 -26.68
N ALA A 38 15.82 -6.72 -27.53
CA ALA A 38 17.14 -6.21 -27.16
C ALA A 38 17.17 -4.69 -26.90
N ASP A 39 16.17 -3.96 -27.37
CA ASP A 39 16.01 -2.52 -27.23
C ASP A 39 15.31 -2.10 -25.92
N ILE A 40 14.73 -3.04 -25.17
CA ILE A 40 14.18 -2.75 -23.84
C ILE A 40 15.32 -2.64 -22.82
N ARG A 41 15.45 -1.45 -22.23
CA ARG A 41 16.35 -1.13 -21.11
C ARG A 41 15.53 -0.54 -19.98
N ALA A 42 14.98 -1.39 -19.14
CA ALA A 42 13.98 -0.98 -18.17
C ALA A 42 14.02 -1.85 -16.92
N THR A 43 13.40 -1.35 -15.86
CA THR A 43 13.10 -2.16 -14.69
C THR A 43 11.62 -2.05 -14.39
N PHE A 44 10.96 -3.20 -14.30
CA PHE A 44 9.56 -3.31 -13.87
C PHE A 44 9.52 -3.69 -12.39
N TYR A 45 8.88 -2.84 -11.58
CA TYR A 45 8.66 -3.07 -10.17
C TYR A 45 7.21 -3.43 -9.91
N ARG A 46 6.98 -4.42 -9.05
CA ARG A 46 5.67 -4.78 -8.53
C ARG A 46 5.77 -4.94 -7.02
N ASN A 47 4.75 -4.48 -6.31
CA ASN A 47 4.62 -4.72 -4.87
C ASN A 47 3.36 -5.55 -4.60
N GLY A 48 3.32 -6.19 -3.44
CA GLY A 48 2.20 -6.98 -2.98
C GLY A 48 2.47 -7.59 -1.59
N PRO A 49 1.45 -8.17 -0.95
CA PRO A 49 1.64 -8.92 0.28
C PRO A 49 2.39 -10.24 -0.03
N GLY A 50 3.64 -10.35 0.42
CA GLY A 50 4.50 -11.51 0.17
C GLY A 50 4.28 -12.68 1.14
N ARG A 51 3.47 -12.50 2.19
CA ARG A 51 3.07 -13.57 3.11
C ARG A 51 1.69 -13.34 3.70
N GLN A 52 0.97 -14.41 3.98
CA GLN A 52 -0.39 -14.40 4.54
C GLN A 52 -0.49 -15.01 5.94
N ARG A 53 0.64 -15.49 6.47
CA ARG A 53 0.80 -16.02 7.82
C ARG A 53 2.22 -15.82 8.34
N ILE A 54 2.37 -15.85 9.65
CA ILE A 54 3.65 -15.88 10.34
C ILE A 54 3.60 -16.89 11.49
N GLY A 55 4.59 -17.78 11.56
CA GLY A 55 4.51 -18.98 12.39
C GLY A 55 3.21 -19.75 12.14
N ASP A 56 2.49 -20.08 13.21
CA ASP A 56 1.21 -20.79 13.14
C ASP A 56 -0.01 -19.87 12.95
N SER A 57 0.19 -18.55 12.93
CA SER A 57 -0.89 -17.57 12.88
C SER A 57 -1.12 -17.05 11.46
N LYS A 58 -2.36 -17.17 10.96
CA LYS A 58 -2.79 -16.49 9.73
C LYS A 58 -3.12 -15.04 10.03
N TYR A 59 -2.83 -14.15 9.08
CA TYR A 59 -3.40 -12.81 9.11
C TYR A 59 -4.91 -12.86 8.84
N GLY A 60 -5.66 -11.92 9.42
CA GLY A 60 -7.12 -11.84 9.31
C GLY A 60 -7.60 -11.34 7.96
N HIS A 61 -6.75 -10.69 7.17
CA HIS A 61 -7.07 -10.25 5.81
C HIS A 61 -5.82 -10.25 4.93
N TRP A 62 -5.97 -10.49 3.62
CA TRP A 62 -4.84 -10.53 2.69
C TRP A 62 -4.05 -9.22 2.54
N PHE A 63 -4.64 -8.10 2.96
CA PHE A 63 -4.01 -6.77 2.99
C PHE A 63 -3.02 -6.61 4.15
N ASP A 64 -2.98 -7.53 5.09
CA ASP A 64 -2.13 -7.41 6.29
C ASP A 64 -0.74 -8.05 6.10
N GLY A 65 -0.55 -8.76 5.00
CA GLY A 65 0.72 -9.38 4.64
C GLY A 65 1.82 -8.36 4.40
N ASP A 66 3.05 -8.68 4.79
CA ASP A 66 4.17 -7.76 4.63
C ASP A 66 4.52 -7.52 3.16
N GLY A 67 4.85 -6.28 2.83
CA GLY A 67 5.18 -5.85 1.48
C GLY A 67 6.40 -6.55 0.95
N MET A 68 6.30 -7.09 -0.25
CA MET A 68 7.40 -7.68 -0.99
C MET A 68 7.45 -7.05 -2.36
N LEU A 69 8.57 -6.37 -2.63
CA LEU A 69 8.86 -5.91 -3.98
C LEU A 69 9.44 -7.05 -4.81
N CYS A 70 8.94 -7.15 -6.02
CA CYS A 70 9.50 -7.92 -7.11
C CYS A 70 10.01 -6.94 -8.18
N GLN A 71 11.22 -7.20 -8.67
CA GLN A 71 11.90 -6.42 -9.68
C GLN A 71 12.29 -7.32 -10.85
N PHE A 72 11.94 -6.90 -12.06
CA PHE A 72 12.42 -7.49 -13.31
C PHE A 72 13.23 -6.44 -14.06
N THR A 73 14.53 -6.64 -14.19
CA THR A 73 15.42 -5.74 -14.94
C THR A 73 15.71 -6.34 -16.31
N PHE A 74 15.42 -5.59 -17.35
CA PHE A 74 15.64 -5.96 -18.74
C PHE A 74 16.78 -5.14 -19.32
N ASN A 75 17.75 -5.83 -19.94
CA ASN A 75 18.84 -5.18 -20.64
C ASN A 75 19.41 -6.13 -21.71
N GLU A 76 19.48 -5.67 -22.95
CA GLU A 76 20.16 -6.37 -24.05
C GLU A 76 19.69 -7.82 -24.24
N GLY A 77 18.36 -8.02 -24.25
CA GLY A 77 17.73 -9.33 -24.45
C GLY A 77 17.84 -10.28 -23.26
N LYS A 78 18.29 -9.78 -22.10
CA LYS A 78 18.36 -10.52 -20.83
C LYS A 78 17.40 -9.95 -19.82
N ALA A 79 16.96 -10.79 -18.89
CA ALA A 79 16.16 -10.38 -17.75
C ALA A 79 16.75 -10.91 -16.45
N HIS A 80 16.71 -10.10 -15.40
CA HIS A 80 17.15 -10.46 -14.06
C HIS A 80 15.99 -10.25 -13.07
N PHE A 81 15.74 -11.24 -12.22
CA PHE A 81 14.71 -11.19 -11.20
C PHE A 81 15.29 -11.01 -9.80
N ARG A 82 14.66 -10.14 -9.01
CA ARG A 82 14.94 -9.98 -7.59
C ARG A 82 13.65 -9.72 -6.82
N ASN A 83 13.50 -10.35 -5.65
CA ASN A 83 12.47 -9.95 -4.69
C ASN A 83 13.05 -9.73 -3.29
N ARG A 84 12.52 -8.74 -2.57
CA ARG A 84 12.86 -8.45 -1.17
C ARG A 84 11.60 -8.01 -0.42
N TYR A 85 11.44 -8.48 0.81
CA TYR A 85 10.49 -7.87 1.74
C TYR A 85 10.96 -6.48 2.14
N VAL A 86 10.03 -5.54 2.23
CA VAL A 86 10.26 -4.25 2.84
C VAL A 86 10.50 -4.45 4.33
N ARG A 87 11.66 -4.02 4.83
CA ARG A 87 12.10 -4.23 6.22
C ARG A 87 11.43 -3.24 7.18
N THR A 88 10.10 -3.24 7.21
CA THR A 88 9.33 -2.47 8.20
C THR A 88 9.54 -3.02 9.61
N PRO A 89 9.31 -2.25 10.69
CA PRO A 89 9.35 -2.76 12.06
C PRO A 89 8.44 -3.97 12.25
N LYS A 90 7.24 -3.94 11.65
CA LYS A 90 6.33 -5.09 11.59
C LYS A 90 7.02 -6.32 11.02
N TYR A 91 7.61 -6.22 9.83
CA TYR A 91 8.29 -7.34 9.20
C TYR A 91 9.42 -7.87 10.07
N ILE A 92 10.31 -7.00 10.55
CA ILE A 92 11.51 -7.38 11.32
C ILE A 92 11.12 -8.11 12.60
N GLU A 93 10.24 -7.51 13.40
CA GLU A 93 9.88 -8.03 14.72
C GLU A 93 9.02 -9.29 14.64
N GLU A 94 8.03 -9.34 13.74
CA GLU A 94 7.19 -10.54 13.56
C GLU A 94 8.00 -11.71 13.00
N THR A 95 8.97 -11.45 12.11
CA THR A 95 9.88 -12.49 11.59
C THR A 95 10.79 -13.03 12.69
N ALA A 96 11.34 -12.16 13.53
CA ALA A 96 12.17 -12.58 14.66
C ALA A 96 11.37 -13.39 15.70
N ALA A 97 10.12 -13.01 15.96
CA ALA A 97 9.27 -13.68 16.95
C ALA A 97 8.49 -14.89 16.41
N GLN A 98 8.40 -15.04 15.08
CA GLN A 98 7.53 -15.99 14.37
C GLN A 98 6.06 -15.92 14.85
N LYS A 99 5.57 -14.70 15.11
CA LYS A 99 4.24 -14.43 15.69
C LYS A 99 3.68 -13.10 15.17
N VAL A 100 2.36 -12.99 15.15
CA VAL A 100 1.68 -11.71 14.93
C VAL A 100 1.89 -10.81 16.15
N LEU A 101 2.50 -9.64 15.95
CA LEU A 101 2.80 -8.65 16.98
C LEU A 101 2.11 -7.30 16.71
N TYR A 102 1.69 -7.08 15.46
CA TYR A 102 1.08 -5.84 15.01
C TYR A 102 -0.37 -6.06 14.57
N ARG A 103 -1.16 -5.01 14.73
CA ARG A 103 -2.52 -4.94 14.19
C ARG A 103 -2.45 -4.59 12.70
N GLY A 104 -3.46 -5.00 11.94
CA GLY A 104 -3.60 -4.70 10.52
C GLY A 104 -4.97 -4.14 10.17
N PHE A 105 -5.26 -4.09 8.88
CA PHE A 105 -6.58 -3.84 8.33
C PHE A 105 -7.61 -4.82 8.86
N GLY A 106 -7.31 -6.13 8.86
CA GLY A 106 -8.21 -7.20 9.34
C GLY A 106 -7.64 -8.05 10.47
N THR A 107 -6.44 -7.76 10.96
CA THR A 107 -5.75 -8.56 11.99
C THR A 107 -5.73 -7.86 13.35
N GLN A 108 -6.08 -8.61 14.40
CA GLN A 108 -5.79 -8.28 15.79
C GLN A 108 -4.61 -9.12 16.29
N VAL A 109 -3.82 -8.57 17.21
CA VAL A 109 -2.76 -9.30 17.89
C VAL A 109 -3.39 -10.35 18.83
N PRO A 110 -2.97 -11.62 18.79
CA PRO A 110 -3.42 -12.62 19.74
C PRO A 110 -3.19 -12.19 21.21
N GLY A 111 -4.08 -12.63 22.12
CA GLY A 111 -4.04 -12.25 23.54
C GLY A 111 -5.11 -11.23 23.97
N GLY A 112 -6.04 -10.89 23.08
CA GLY A 112 -7.25 -10.13 23.42
C GLY A 112 -6.98 -8.64 23.67
N PHE A 113 -7.82 -8.01 24.49
CA PHE A 113 -7.83 -6.56 24.67
C PHE A 113 -6.47 -5.98 25.09
N LEU A 114 -5.77 -6.61 26.05
CA LEU A 114 -4.48 -6.13 26.56
C LEU A 114 -3.39 -6.09 25.47
N SER A 115 -3.40 -7.03 24.53
CA SER A 115 -2.44 -7.06 23.42
C SER A 115 -2.67 -5.94 22.40
N ASN A 116 -3.88 -5.37 22.34
CA ASN A 116 -4.33 -4.49 21.26
C ASN A 116 -4.64 -3.05 21.71
N PHE A 117 -4.84 -2.82 23.01
CA PHE A 117 -5.25 -1.53 23.55
C PHE A 117 -4.29 -0.40 23.14
N LEU A 118 -4.85 0.65 22.51
CA LEU A 118 -4.14 1.85 22.03
C LEU A 118 -3.01 1.62 21.02
N LYS A 119 -2.90 0.42 20.42
CA LYS A 119 -1.95 0.16 19.34
C LYS A 119 -2.61 0.46 18.00
N MET A 120 -2.09 1.34 17.16
CA MET A 120 -2.66 1.52 15.83
C MET A 120 -2.24 0.38 14.88
N PRO A 121 -3.01 0.09 13.82
CA PRO A 121 -2.58 -0.79 12.74
C PRO A 121 -1.24 -0.36 12.15
N ALA A 122 -0.38 -1.33 11.86
CA ALA A 122 0.92 -1.08 11.26
C ALA A 122 0.81 -0.83 9.76
N ASN A 123 1.84 -0.16 9.22
CA ASN A 123 2.04 0.00 7.79
C ASN A 123 2.82 -1.21 7.24
N PRO A 124 2.20 -2.08 6.42
CA PRO A 124 2.89 -3.23 5.81
C PRO A 124 3.67 -2.88 4.54
N ALA A 125 3.55 -1.66 4.00
CA ALA A 125 4.22 -1.19 2.78
C ALA A 125 3.99 -2.10 1.55
N ASN A 126 2.76 -2.57 1.32
CA ASN A 126 2.47 -3.72 0.44
C ASN A 126 1.51 -3.45 -0.73
N THR A 127 1.01 -2.23 -0.91
CA THR A 127 -0.10 -1.97 -1.85
C THR A 127 0.40 -1.67 -3.25
N SER A 128 1.38 -0.77 -3.37
CA SER A 128 1.96 -0.40 -4.67
C SER A 128 3.41 0.07 -4.54
N THR A 129 3.99 0.50 -5.65
CA THR A 129 5.30 1.13 -5.69
C THR A 129 5.36 2.24 -6.75
N VAL A 130 6.25 3.20 -6.56
CA VAL A 130 6.55 4.27 -7.53
C VAL A 130 8.04 4.51 -7.58
N TYR A 131 8.57 4.81 -8.76
CA TYR A 131 9.90 5.40 -8.94
C TYR A 131 9.74 6.82 -9.47
N HIS A 132 10.08 7.83 -8.66
CA HIS A 132 9.93 9.24 -8.99
C HIS A 132 10.94 10.08 -8.20
N GLY A 133 11.52 11.12 -8.80
CA GLY A 133 12.52 11.96 -8.14
C GLY A 133 13.80 11.22 -7.72
N GLY A 134 14.12 10.09 -8.35
CA GLY A 134 15.24 9.24 -7.93
C GLY A 134 14.93 8.30 -6.75
N HIS A 135 13.72 8.36 -6.20
CA HIS A 135 13.30 7.54 -5.06
C HIS A 135 12.44 6.36 -5.53
N LEU A 136 12.80 5.14 -5.12
CA LEU A 136 11.93 3.97 -5.23
C LEU A 136 11.16 3.80 -3.92
N LEU A 137 9.85 3.95 -3.98
CA LEU A 137 8.99 3.96 -2.79
C LEU A 137 8.03 2.77 -2.80
N ALA A 138 7.92 2.07 -1.68
CA ALA A 138 6.87 1.10 -1.38
C ALA A 138 5.72 1.80 -0.62
N LEU A 139 4.49 1.62 -1.09
CA LEU A 139 3.35 2.42 -0.65
C LEU A 139 2.25 1.56 -0.01
N ASN A 140 1.61 2.11 1.02
CA ASN A 140 0.37 1.63 1.61
C ASN A 140 -0.42 2.83 2.15
N GLU A 141 -1.73 2.86 1.90
CA GLU A 141 -2.60 4.02 2.17
C GLU A 141 -2.75 4.38 3.65
N GLY A 142 -2.38 3.48 4.57
CA GLY A 142 -2.47 3.69 6.02
C GLY A 142 -1.24 4.36 6.64
N GLY A 143 -0.20 4.68 5.88
CA GLY A 143 1.05 5.22 6.43
C GLY A 143 1.85 6.05 5.45
N LYS A 144 3.10 6.34 5.81
CA LYS A 144 4.06 7.00 4.92
C LYS A 144 4.71 6.00 3.95
N PRO A 145 5.31 6.46 2.85
CA PRO A 145 6.10 5.61 1.97
C PRO A 145 7.32 5.01 2.67
N TRP A 146 7.80 3.88 2.16
CA TRP A 146 9.09 3.30 2.54
C TRP A 146 10.05 3.37 1.37
N GLU A 147 11.21 3.98 1.56
CA GLU A 147 12.23 4.10 0.53
C GLU A 147 13.10 2.85 0.43
N LEU A 148 13.39 2.46 -0.80
CA LEU A 148 14.19 1.31 -1.14
C LEU A 148 15.33 1.74 -2.09
N GLN A 149 16.48 1.11 -1.97
CA GLN A 149 17.59 1.30 -2.89
C GLN A 149 17.25 0.64 -4.24
N PRO A 150 17.20 1.39 -5.36
CA PRO A 150 17.00 0.79 -6.68
C PRO A 150 18.09 -0.23 -7.00
N GLY A 151 17.71 -1.35 -7.61
CA GLY A 151 18.62 -2.45 -7.90
C GLY A 151 18.72 -3.46 -6.75
N SER A 152 19.15 -3.07 -5.55
CA SER A 152 19.27 -3.99 -4.40
C SER A 152 17.94 -4.30 -3.72
N LEU A 153 16.99 -3.38 -3.79
CA LEU A 153 15.74 -3.39 -3.02
C LEU A 153 15.97 -3.36 -1.50
N ASP A 154 17.16 -2.97 -1.04
CA ASP A 154 17.42 -2.79 0.38
C ASP A 154 16.54 -1.66 0.92
N THR A 155 15.93 -1.88 2.08
CA THR A 155 15.09 -0.87 2.71
C THR A 155 15.94 0.21 3.37
N LEU A 156 15.76 1.46 2.92
CA LEU A 156 16.47 2.63 3.45
C LEU A 156 15.74 3.21 4.67
N GLY A 157 14.41 3.15 4.69
CA GLY A 157 13.60 3.55 5.84
C GLY A 157 12.23 4.15 5.48
N GLU A 158 11.52 4.65 6.49
CA GLU A 158 10.31 5.45 6.26
C GLU A 158 10.69 6.78 5.60
N PHE A 159 10.04 7.10 4.48
CA PHE A 159 10.35 8.29 3.69
C PHE A 159 9.41 9.44 4.03
N THR A 160 9.97 10.60 4.35
CA THR A 160 9.20 11.75 4.87
C THR A 160 9.22 12.98 3.96
N TYR A 161 9.88 12.90 2.79
CA TYR A 161 10.15 14.06 1.93
C TYR A 161 10.78 15.21 2.73
N ASP A 162 11.93 14.98 3.37
CA ASP A 162 12.61 15.95 4.24
C ASP A 162 11.71 16.54 5.34
N GLY A 163 10.89 15.70 5.96
CA GLY A 163 9.96 16.09 7.01
C GLY A 163 8.70 16.81 6.54
N GLN A 164 8.46 16.93 5.23
CA GLN A 164 7.23 17.54 4.70
C GLN A 164 5.99 16.68 4.96
N LEU A 165 6.14 15.36 5.11
CA LEU A 165 5.13 14.46 5.64
C LEU A 165 5.25 14.37 7.17
N GLU A 166 4.38 15.11 7.86
CA GLU A 166 4.30 15.14 9.31
C GLU A 166 3.81 13.78 9.88
N PRO A 167 4.01 13.50 11.18
CA PRO A 167 3.72 12.18 11.76
C PRO A 167 2.30 11.64 11.54
N SER A 168 1.29 12.52 11.48
CA SER A 168 -0.12 12.16 11.27
C SER A 168 -0.55 12.10 9.79
N MET A 169 0.34 12.46 8.87
CA MET A 169 0.07 12.44 7.44
C MET A 169 0.33 11.04 6.86
N VAL A 170 -0.66 10.53 6.13
CA VAL A 170 -0.55 9.29 5.36
C VAL A 170 -0.46 9.60 3.88
N PHE A 171 -0.08 8.61 3.07
CA PHE A 171 0.21 8.78 1.66
C PHE A 171 -0.45 7.66 0.85
N SER A 172 -1.16 8.02 -0.23
CA SER A 172 -1.87 7.04 -1.04
C SER A 172 -0.90 6.18 -1.84
N ALA A 173 -1.26 4.92 -2.01
CA ALA A 173 -0.60 4.00 -2.92
C ALA A 173 -0.90 4.29 -4.39
N HIS A 174 -1.77 5.25 -4.71
CA HIS A 174 -2.28 5.46 -6.06
C HIS A 174 -2.00 6.86 -6.62
N GLY A 175 -0.92 7.52 -6.17
CA GLY A 175 -0.46 8.78 -6.78
C GLY A 175 -0.27 8.66 -8.30
N LYS A 176 -0.41 9.77 -9.02
CA LYS A 176 -0.28 9.84 -10.48
C LYS A 176 0.79 10.85 -10.88
N VAL A 177 1.62 10.50 -11.86
CA VAL A 177 2.58 11.44 -12.47
C VAL A 177 1.85 12.24 -13.55
N HIS A 178 1.88 13.56 -13.44
CA HIS A 178 1.29 14.46 -14.41
C HIS A 178 2.14 14.49 -15.69
N SER A 179 1.58 14.02 -16.81
CA SER A 179 2.33 13.74 -18.04
C SER A 179 3.08 14.94 -18.65
N ARG A 180 2.61 16.18 -18.42
CA ARG A 180 3.30 17.37 -18.96
C ARG A 180 4.34 17.99 -18.04
N THR A 181 4.11 17.91 -16.72
CA THR A 181 4.97 18.62 -15.75
C THR A 181 5.96 17.68 -15.10
N GLY A 182 5.70 16.37 -15.13
CA GLY A 182 6.47 15.37 -14.39
C GLY A 182 6.18 15.38 -12.89
N ASP A 183 5.29 16.25 -12.41
CA ASP A 183 4.95 16.29 -10.99
C ASP A 183 4.22 15.03 -10.59
N TYR A 184 4.58 14.48 -9.44
CA TYR A 184 3.82 13.42 -8.81
C TYR A 184 2.75 14.01 -7.90
N ILE A 185 1.49 13.76 -8.26
CA ILE A 185 0.31 14.18 -7.52
C ILE A 185 -0.13 13.01 -6.65
N ASN A 186 -0.14 13.22 -5.34
CA ASN A 186 -0.57 12.22 -4.37
C ASN A 186 -1.49 12.88 -3.32
N TYR A 187 -2.09 12.07 -2.46
CA TYR A 187 -2.97 12.51 -1.41
C TYR A 187 -2.94 11.55 -0.22
N GLY A 188 -3.58 11.92 0.87
CA GLY A 188 -3.81 11.04 2.02
C GLY A 188 -5.03 11.47 2.82
N ALA A 189 -5.67 10.51 3.50
CA ALA A 189 -6.72 10.84 4.45
C ALA A 189 -6.15 11.63 5.63
N GLY A 190 -6.95 12.50 6.24
CA GLY A 190 -6.49 13.33 7.34
C GLY A 190 -7.61 13.98 8.13
N VAL A 191 -7.18 14.79 9.10
CA VAL A 191 -8.04 15.62 9.93
C VAL A 191 -7.60 17.07 9.78
N SER A 192 -8.50 17.94 9.33
CA SER A 192 -8.24 19.38 9.15
C SER A 192 -8.49 20.21 10.42
N GLY A 193 -9.06 19.60 11.46
CA GLY A 193 -9.31 20.22 12.76
C GLY A 193 -10.39 19.48 13.54
N PHE A 194 -10.86 20.09 14.63
CA PHE A 194 -11.94 19.55 15.46
C PHE A 194 -13.15 20.50 15.43
N GLY A 195 -14.34 19.95 15.25
CA GLY A 195 -15.61 20.65 15.35
C GLY A 195 -16.47 20.12 16.49
N LEU A 196 -17.70 20.65 16.61
CA LEU A 196 -18.66 20.24 17.65
C LEU A 196 -19.03 18.74 17.60
N LYS A 197 -18.92 18.11 16.43
CA LYS A 197 -19.21 16.69 16.20
C LYS A 197 -17.96 15.79 16.20
N GLY A 198 -16.79 16.33 16.55
CA GLY A 198 -15.52 15.60 16.56
C GLY A 198 -14.55 16.01 15.44
N PRO A 199 -13.61 15.13 15.05
CA PRO A 199 -12.60 15.44 14.03
C PRO A 199 -13.25 15.72 12.66
N LYS A 200 -12.71 16.71 11.95
CA LYS A 200 -13.17 17.09 10.60
C LYS A 200 -12.33 16.37 9.54
N PRO A 201 -12.88 15.39 8.82
CA PRO A 201 -12.13 14.67 7.80
C PRO A 201 -11.66 15.60 6.69
N CYS A 202 -10.52 15.27 6.09
CA CYS A 202 -10.04 15.94 4.89
C CYS A 202 -9.22 14.99 4.02
N ILE A 203 -9.04 15.38 2.76
CA ILE A 203 -7.99 14.88 1.89
C ILE A 203 -6.83 15.88 1.97
N ASN A 204 -5.67 15.42 2.44
CA ASN A 204 -4.42 16.14 2.29
C ASN A 204 -3.89 15.87 0.88
N MET A 205 -3.73 16.91 0.07
CA MET A 205 -3.16 16.85 -1.27
C MET A 205 -1.66 17.15 -1.22
N TYR A 206 -0.89 16.42 -2.01
CA TYR A 206 0.56 16.55 -2.13
C TYR A 206 0.94 16.72 -3.60
N ARG A 207 1.83 17.67 -3.88
CA ARG A 207 2.47 17.83 -5.19
C ARG A 207 3.97 17.82 -5.01
N ILE A 208 4.60 16.85 -5.67
CA ILE A 208 6.03 16.57 -5.65
C ILE A 208 6.58 16.89 -7.04
N ASP A 209 7.65 17.67 -7.14
CA ASP A 209 8.28 18.01 -8.43
C ASP A 209 9.08 16.84 -9.03
N PRO A 210 9.49 16.88 -10.32
CA PRO A 210 10.23 15.79 -10.95
C PRO A 210 11.53 15.38 -10.25
N GLU A 211 12.11 16.28 -9.45
CA GLU A 211 13.32 16.10 -8.66
C GLU A 211 13.05 15.41 -7.30
N GLY A 212 11.80 15.18 -6.94
CA GLY A 212 11.41 14.47 -5.71
C GLY A 212 11.11 15.37 -4.53
N THR A 213 11.00 16.68 -4.72
CA THR A 213 10.72 17.64 -3.63
C THR A 213 9.21 17.82 -3.45
N LEU A 214 8.70 17.52 -2.25
CA LEU A 214 7.32 17.87 -1.88
C LEU A 214 7.23 19.37 -1.59
N PHE A 215 6.78 20.14 -2.59
CA PHE A 215 6.80 21.61 -2.52
C PHE A 215 5.43 22.26 -2.28
N LYS A 216 4.34 21.50 -2.40
CA LYS A 216 2.99 22.04 -2.18
C LYS A 216 2.06 21.04 -1.49
N LYS A 217 1.40 21.52 -0.45
CA LYS A 217 0.33 20.83 0.29
C LYS A 217 -0.98 21.61 0.17
N ALA A 218 -2.10 20.92 0.17
CA ALA A 218 -3.42 21.53 0.33
C ALA A 218 -4.34 20.59 1.12
N GLN A 219 -5.43 21.12 1.66
CA GLN A 219 -6.45 20.33 2.34
C GLN A 219 -7.80 20.55 1.70
N ILE A 220 -8.50 19.46 1.40
CA ILE A 220 -9.87 19.46 0.92
C ILE A 220 -10.74 18.89 2.04
N PRO A 221 -11.52 19.72 2.75
CA PRO A 221 -12.43 19.24 3.78
C PRO A 221 -13.45 18.26 3.20
N LEU A 222 -13.78 17.24 3.99
CA LEU A 222 -14.83 16.29 3.69
C LEU A 222 -15.90 16.35 4.79
N ASP A 223 -17.11 15.92 4.45
CA ASP A 223 -18.19 15.80 5.43
C ASP A 223 -18.05 14.52 6.26
N ASN A 224 -17.60 13.42 5.64
CA ASN A 224 -17.40 12.10 6.24
C ASN A 224 -16.01 11.52 5.89
N PHE A 225 -15.62 10.38 6.47
CA PHE A 225 -14.42 9.63 6.10
C PHE A 225 -14.74 8.53 5.06
N PRO A 226 -14.66 8.81 3.74
CA PRO A 226 -14.87 7.80 2.72
C PRO A 226 -13.65 6.88 2.62
N PHE A 227 -13.88 5.64 2.20
CA PHE A 227 -12.83 4.77 1.69
C PHE A 227 -12.44 5.24 0.28
N CYS A 228 -11.55 6.24 0.19
CA CYS A 228 -11.09 6.80 -1.08
C CYS A 228 -9.74 6.19 -1.49
N HIS A 229 -9.80 5.07 -2.21
CA HIS A 229 -8.62 4.26 -2.55
C HIS A 229 -7.79 4.81 -3.72
N ASP A 230 -8.45 5.35 -4.75
CA ASP A 230 -7.80 5.90 -5.95
C ASP A 230 -8.50 7.20 -6.41
N PHE A 231 -7.84 7.93 -7.29
CA PHE A 231 -8.31 9.13 -7.96
C PHE A 231 -7.86 9.15 -9.43
N ALA A 232 -8.56 9.92 -10.26
CA ALA A 232 -8.16 10.18 -11.63
C ALA A 232 -7.48 11.54 -11.75
N LEU A 233 -6.49 11.64 -12.64
CA LEU A 233 -5.80 12.89 -12.94
C LEU A 233 -6.06 13.29 -14.39
N SER A 234 -6.47 14.54 -14.58
CA SER A 234 -6.49 15.23 -15.87
C SER A 234 -5.48 16.38 -15.85
N ASP A 235 -5.36 17.09 -16.97
CA ASP A 235 -4.45 18.23 -17.09
C ASP A 235 -4.66 19.35 -16.06
N LYS A 236 -5.89 19.46 -15.53
CA LYS A 236 -6.31 20.56 -14.65
C LYS A 236 -7.00 20.12 -13.36
N TYR A 237 -7.42 18.86 -13.29
CA TYR A 237 -8.24 18.37 -12.19
C TYR A 237 -7.71 17.04 -11.65
N ALA A 238 -7.64 16.94 -10.33
CA ALA A 238 -7.67 15.69 -9.59
C ALA A 238 -9.14 15.37 -9.28
N ILE A 239 -9.60 14.18 -9.68
CA ILE A 239 -11.01 13.75 -9.59
C ILE A 239 -11.09 12.58 -8.62
N PHE A 240 -11.76 12.80 -7.51
CA PHE A 240 -11.96 11.80 -6.45
C PHE A 240 -13.35 11.19 -6.55
N PHE A 241 -13.43 9.86 -6.47
CA PHE A 241 -14.69 9.12 -6.39
C PHE A 241 -14.90 8.72 -4.93
N LEU A 242 -15.75 9.49 -4.24
CA LEU A 242 -16.11 9.22 -2.85
C LEU A 242 -17.34 8.32 -2.87
N GLY A 243 -17.11 7.01 -2.78
CA GLY A 243 -18.19 6.02 -2.79
C GLY A 243 -18.93 5.90 -1.46
N SER A 244 -20.01 5.13 -1.48
CA SER A 244 -20.83 4.76 -0.32
C SER A 244 -20.11 3.87 0.71
N ILE A 245 -18.88 3.42 0.44
CA ILE A 245 -18.09 2.69 1.43
C ILE A 245 -17.39 3.71 2.31
N VAL A 246 -17.82 3.79 3.56
CA VAL A 246 -17.32 4.77 4.54
C VAL A 246 -16.71 4.05 5.74
N PHE A 247 -15.74 4.71 6.37
CA PHE A 247 -15.28 4.30 7.68
C PHE A 247 -16.27 4.84 8.73
N GLY A 248 -16.85 3.92 9.49
CA GLY A 248 -17.74 4.25 10.59
C GLY A 248 -16.99 4.87 11.77
N ASN A 249 -17.41 4.53 12.99
CA ASN A 249 -16.74 5.03 14.19
C ASN A 249 -15.32 4.43 14.31
N MET A 250 -14.27 5.24 14.22
CA MET A 250 -12.89 4.74 14.37
C MET A 250 -12.45 4.55 15.84
N MET A 251 -13.26 4.96 16.82
CA MET A 251 -12.93 4.79 18.25
C MET A 251 -12.71 3.32 18.67
N PRO A 252 -13.52 2.33 18.25
CA PRO A 252 -13.26 0.92 18.53
C PRO A 252 -11.93 0.42 17.96
N VAL A 253 -11.48 0.97 16.82
CA VAL A 253 -10.15 0.69 16.25
C VAL A 253 -9.08 1.28 17.15
N ILE A 254 -9.19 2.55 17.54
CA ILE A 254 -8.23 3.22 18.44
C ILE A 254 -8.12 2.48 19.78
N LEU A 255 -9.25 2.04 20.34
CA LEU A 255 -9.32 1.31 21.60
C LEU A 255 -8.87 -0.15 21.49
N GLY A 256 -8.52 -0.66 20.31
CA GLY A 256 -8.04 -2.02 20.14
C GLY A 256 -9.11 -3.10 20.15
N THR A 257 -10.39 -2.74 20.13
CA THR A 257 -11.51 -3.70 20.24
C THR A 257 -11.99 -4.27 18.90
N ARG A 258 -11.73 -3.55 17.79
CA ARG A 258 -12.13 -3.91 16.44
C ARG A 258 -11.02 -3.65 15.43
N THR A 259 -11.07 -4.33 14.29
CA THR A 259 -10.17 -4.08 13.15
C THR A 259 -10.68 -2.91 12.30
N ILE A 260 -9.88 -2.44 11.33
CA ILE A 260 -10.36 -1.45 10.36
C ILE A 260 -11.48 -2.06 9.51
N SER A 261 -11.33 -3.32 9.06
CA SER A 261 -12.33 -4.00 8.25
C SER A 261 -13.69 -4.12 8.95
N ASP A 262 -13.71 -4.26 10.28
CA ASP A 262 -14.96 -4.26 11.06
C ASP A 262 -15.70 -2.91 11.06
N GLN A 263 -15.02 -1.82 10.71
CA GLN A 263 -15.58 -0.46 10.66
C GLN A 263 -15.82 0.04 9.23
N VAL A 264 -15.69 -0.83 8.23
CA VAL A 264 -16.10 -0.52 6.86
C VAL A 264 -17.59 -0.77 6.73
N THR A 265 -18.35 0.28 6.45
CA THR A 265 -19.82 0.23 6.33
C THR A 265 -20.27 0.78 4.98
N PHE A 266 -21.37 0.26 4.45
CA PHE A 266 -22.04 0.81 3.29
C PHE A 266 -23.08 1.86 3.73
N ASP A 267 -22.93 3.08 3.25
CA ASP A 267 -23.87 4.18 3.44
C ASP A 267 -24.89 4.18 2.29
N GLU A 268 -26.13 3.82 2.62
CA GLU A 268 -27.25 3.74 1.65
C GLU A 268 -27.87 5.10 1.32
N SER A 269 -27.45 6.18 1.98
CA SER A 269 -28.06 7.52 1.85
C SER A 269 -27.67 8.30 0.59
#